data_AF-A0A3D1IJA8-F1
#
_entry.id   AF-A0A3D1IJA8-F1
#
_cell.length_a   1.000
_cell.length_b   1.000
_cell.length_c   1.000
_cell.angle_alpha   90.00
_cell.angle_beta   90.00
_cell.angle_gamma   90.00
#
_symmetry.space_group_name_H-M   'P 1'
#
loop_
_entity.id
_entity.type
_entity.pdbx_description
1 polymer ?
#
loop_
_entity_poly.entity_id
_entity_poly.type
_entity_poly.pdbx_seq_one_letter_code
_entity_poly.pdbx_strand_id
1 'polypeptide(L)'
;YTFVNERLANFYGIDGVEGGYFRRVSLEGTNRGGVLTQGSVLMVTSYPTRTSPVLRGKWVLENLLGAPPPPPPPDVPALADVAETSAVSLREALEQHRASTACSVCHARLDPLGFALEGFDAVGRFRTADDGMSIDDSGALPDGTRVDGPSGLRDVLLARRVEVVETLAEKLLTYAIGRGLEATDRPALREIRRRVESGDYRFSALVEGIVDSVPFRMRRIPEG
;
A
#
# COMPACT_ATOMS: atom_id res chain seq x y z
N TYR A 1 -17.07 4.27 1.17
CA TYR A 1 -17.86 3.64 2.25
C TYR A 1 -17.08 2.46 2.81
N THR A 2 -17.44 1.98 4.00
CA THR A 2 -16.95 0.72 4.59
C THR A 2 -18.10 0.01 5.32
N PHE A 3 -17.85 -1.16 5.91
CA PHE A 3 -18.77 -1.85 6.79
C PHE A 3 -18.17 -1.96 8.20
N VAL A 4 -18.89 -1.45 9.19
CA VAL A 4 -18.47 -1.50 10.62
C VAL A 4 -19.67 -1.81 11.50
N ASN A 5 -19.41 -2.42 12.66
CA ASN A 5 -20.34 -2.48 13.79
C ASN A 5 -19.93 -1.47 14.87
N GLU A 6 -20.72 -1.32 15.94
CA GLU A 6 -20.47 -0.34 17.00
C GLU A 6 -19.06 -0.44 17.60
N ARG A 7 -18.61 -1.66 17.93
CA ARG A 7 -17.27 -1.88 18.51
C ARG A 7 -16.16 -1.36 17.59
N LEU A 8 -16.24 -1.65 16.29
CA LEU A 8 -15.23 -1.22 15.33
C LEU A 8 -15.34 0.28 15.00
N ALA A 9 -16.55 0.81 14.99
CA ALA A 9 -16.81 2.22 14.79
C ALA A 9 -16.21 3.05 15.94
N ASN A 10 -16.46 2.67 17.20
CA ASN A 10 -15.84 3.27 18.39
C ASN A 10 -14.32 3.17 18.35
N PHE A 11 -13.77 2.03 17.94
CA PHE A 11 -12.31 1.84 17.85
C PHE A 11 -11.66 2.80 16.84
N TYR A 12 -12.34 3.13 15.74
CA TYR A 12 -11.82 3.97 14.67
C TYR A 12 -12.34 5.41 14.67
N GLY A 13 -13.16 5.80 15.65
CA GLY A 13 -13.75 7.14 15.75
C GLY A 13 -14.77 7.44 14.65
N ILE A 14 -15.61 6.45 14.30
CA ILE A 14 -16.70 6.61 13.34
C ILE A 14 -18.01 6.73 14.12
N ASP A 15 -18.65 7.89 14.05
CA ASP A 15 -19.89 8.16 14.77
C ASP A 15 -21.12 7.54 14.09
N GLY A 16 -22.22 7.43 14.84
CA GLY A 16 -23.54 7.07 14.30
C GLY A 16 -23.76 5.58 14.02
N VAL A 17 -22.99 4.69 14.66
CA VAL A 17 -23.12 3.22 14.51
C VAL A 17 -23.39 2.57 15.85
N GLU A 18 -24.57 1.95 15.98
CA GLU A 18 -25.01 1.24 17.18
C GLU A 18 -25.30 -0.24 16.88
N GLY A 19 -25.02 -1.11 17.86
CA GLY A 19 -25.30 -2.54 17.80
C GLY A 19 -24.19 -3.41 17.18
N GLY A 20 -24.38 -4.73 17.28
CA GLY A 20 -23.37 -5.72 16.90
C GLY A 20 -23.26 -6.04 15.40
N TYR A 21 -24.26 -5.64 14.61
CA TYR A 21 -24.30 -5.95 13.17
C TYR A 21 -23.47 -4.97 12.34
N PHE A 22 -22.78 -5.48 11.32
CA PHE A 22 -22.07 -4.65 10.36
C PHE A 22 -23.04 -3.85 9.49
N ARG A 23 -22.78 -2.56 9.34
CA ARG A 23 -23.58 -1.62 8.55
C ARG A 23 -22.69 -0.82 7.62
N ARG A 24 -23.23 -0.49 6.45
CA ARG A 24 -22.53 0.36 5.48
C ARG A 24 -22.51 1.80 6.00
N VAL A 25 -21.31 2.37 6.10
CA VAL A 25 -21.09 3.76 6.52
C VAL A 25 -20.31 4.52 5.45
N SER A 26 -20.60 5.81 5.28
CA SER A 26 -19.77 6.67 4.44
C SER A 26 -18.41 6.91 5.10
N LEU A 27 -17.37 7.08 4.29
CA LEU A 27 -16.05 7.51 4.74
C LEU A 27 -15.69 8.89 4.16
N GLU A 28 -16.66 9.53 3.50
CA GLU A 28 -16.50 10.87 2.95
C GLU A 28 -16.16 11.87 4.05
N GLY A 29 -15.24 12.79 3.76
CA GLY A 29 -14.70 13.73 4.74
C GLY A 29 -13.73 13.13 5.77
N THR A 30 -13.45 11.82 5.71
CA THR A 30 -12.44 11.18 6.57
C THR A 30 -11.13 10.94 5.81
N ASN A 31 -10.04 10.70 6.55
CA ASN A 31 -8.77 10.29 5.97
C ASN A 31 -8.74 8.82 5.53
N ARG A 32 -9.85 8.08 5.67
CA ARG A 32 -9.93 6.66 5.36
C ARG A 32 -10.50 6.43 3.96
N GLY A 33 -9.88 5.53 3.21
CA GLY A 33 -10.39 5.08 1.92
C GLY A 33 -9.61 3.91 1.34
N GLY A 34 -10.36 2.92 0.83
CA GLY A 34 -9.79 1.79 0.10
C GLY A 34 -8.81 0.94 0.93
N VAL A 35 -7.92 0.26 0.22
CA VAL A 35 -6.97 -0.71 0.80
C VAL A 35 -5.79 -0.01 1.49
N LEU A 36 -5.37 1.17 1.00
CA LEU A 36 -4.20 1.90 1.52
C LEU A 36 -4.32 2.20 3.02
N THR A 37 -5.51 2.60 3.46
CA THR A 37 -5.76 3.01 4.85
C THR A 37 -6.49 1.91 5.63
N GLN A 38 -6.51 0.68 5.14
CA GLN A 38 -7.15 -0.44 5.82
C GLN A 38 -6.29 -0.87 7.01
N GLY A 39 -6.92 -1.09 8.18
CA GLY A 39 -6.19 -1.45 9.41
C GLY A 39 -5.29 -2.69 9.27
N SER A 40 -5.69 -3.69 8.48
CA SER A 40 -4.86 -4.88 8.22
C SER A 40 -3.59 -4.57 7.42
N VAL A 41 -3.68 -3.69 6.43
CA VAL A 41 -2.53 -3.24 5.63
C VAL A 41 -1.60 -2.39 6.50
N LEU A 42 -2.16 -1.45 7.26
CA LEU A 42 -1.41 -0.60 8.17
C LEU A 42 -0.70 -1.42 9.26
N MET A 43 -1.32 -2.51 9.73
CA MET A 43 -0.75 -3.43 10.70
C MET A 43 0.37 -4.29 10.14
N VAL A 44 0.16 -4.97 9.00
CA VAL A 44 1.18 -5.85 8.40
C VAL A 44 2.41 -5.08 7.90
N THR A 45 2.27 -3.77 7.72
CA THR A 45 3.35 -2.86 7.30
C THR A 45 3.92 -2.04 8.47
N SER A 46 3.65 -2.45 9.71
CA SER A 46 4.21 -1.84 10.92
C SER A 46 5.01 -2.87 11.72
N TYR A 47 5.84 -2.40 12.65
CA TYR A 47 6.43 -3.24 13.68
C TYR A 47 5.46 -3.45 14.84
N PRO A 48 5.67 -4.44 15.72
CA PRO A 48 4.82 -4.65 16.88
C PRO A 48 4.73 -3.44 17.82
N THR A 49 5.78 -2.62 17.86
CA THR A 49 5.93 -1.50 18.79
C THR A 49 5.73 -0.12 18.15
N ARG A 50 5.76 -0.01 16.81
CA ARG A 50 5.69 1.28 16.10
C ARG A 50 5.30 1.15 14.63
N THR A 51 4.93 2.27 14.02
CA THR A 51 4.77 2.38 12.57
C THR A 51 6.12 2.23 11.84
N SER A 52 6.05 2.01 10.53
CA SER A 52 7.24 1.96 9.67
C SER A 52 6.93 2.57 8.30
N PRO A 53 7.31 3.85 8.07
CA PRO A 53 7.23 4.45 6.75
C PRO A 53 7.93 3.60 5.69
N VAL A 54 9.05 2.98 6.08
CA VAL A 54 9.86 2.16 5.18
C VAL A 54 9.09 0.92 4.70
N LEU A 55 8.45 0.18 5.62
CA LEU A 55 7.67 -1.01 5.26
C LEU A 55 6.37 -0.65 4.52
N ARG A 56 5.73 0.48 4.89
CA ARG A 56 4.54 1.00 4.20
C ARG A 56 4.85 1.38 2.76
N GLY A 57 5.91 2.16 2.54
CA GLY A 57 6.37 2.55 1.21
C GLY A 57 6.81 1.35 0.37
N LYS A 58 7.56 0.41 0.97
CA LYS A 58 7.91 -0.87 0.33
C LYS A 58 6.68 -1.62 -0.13
N TRP A 59 5.67 -1.75 0.75
CA TRP A 59 4.45 -2.47 0.42
C TRP A 59 3.71 -1.84 -0.77
N VAL A 60 3.63 -0.51 -0.85
CA VAL A 60 3.06 0.19 -2.00
C VAL A 60 3.85 -0.12 -3.28
N LEU A 61 5.18 0.04 -3.24
CA LEU A 61 6.05 -0.21 -4.39
C LEU A 61 5.94 -1.66 -4.90
N GLU A 62 5.97 -2.63 -3.99
CA GLU A 62 5.97 -4.05 -4.31
C GLU A 62 4.58 -4.59 -4.70
N ASN A 63 3.53 -4.15 -4.00
CA ASN A 63 2.19 -4.74 -4.16
C ASN A 63 1.29 -3.96 -5.10
N LEU A 64 1.54 -2.67 -5.27
CA LEU A 64 0.72 -1.81 -6.13
C LEU A 64 1.46 -1.32 -7.37
N LEU A 65 2.78 -1.16 -7.34
CA LEU A 65 3.52 -0.60 -8.48
C LEU A 65 4.45 -1.58 -9.18
N GLY A 66 4.56 -2.82 -8.69
CA GLY A 66 5.39 -3.86 -9.31
C GLY A 66 6.88 -3.50 -9.35
N ALA A 67 7.33 -2.61 -8.47
CA ALA A 67 8.67 -2.06 -8.44
C ALA A 67 9.32 -2.27 -7.07
N PRO A 68 9.48 -3.54 -6.61
CA PRO A 68 10.03 -3.83 -5.30
C PRO A 68 11.41 -3.17 -5.13
N PRO A 69 11.68 -2.53 -3.98
CA PRO A 69 13.03 -2.02 -3.70
C PRO A 69 14.03 -3.17 -3.57
N PRO A 70 15.33 -2.93 -3.84
CA PRO A 70 16.35 -3.94 -3.59
C PRO A 70 16.41 -4.30 -2.10
N PRO A 71 16.93 -5.49 -1.75
CA PRO A 71 17.12 -5.86 -0.35
C PRO A 71 18.05 -4.84 0.35
N PRO A 72 17.81 -4.54 1.64
CA PRO A 72 18.69 -3.66 2.39
C PRO A 72 20.12 -4.26 2.48
N PRO A 73 21.17 -3.42 2.54
CA PRO A 73 22.52 -3.92 2.77
C PRO A 73 22.65 -4.65 4.11
N PRO A 74 23.46 -5.73 4.20
CA PRO A 74 23.52 -6.59 5.38
C PRO A 74 24.03 -5.90 6.65
N ASP A 75 24.90 -4.90 6.52
CA ASP A 75 25.60 -4.27 7.66
C ASP A 75 24.93 -2.96 8.14
N VAL A 76 23.71 -2.67 7.71
CA VAL A 76 22.98 -1.46 8.13
C VAL A 76 22.13 -1.80 9.37
N PRO A 77 22.43 -1.20 10.55
CA PRO A 77 21.64 -1.44 11.74
C PRO A 77 20.22 -0.90 11.52
N ALA A 78 19.23 -1.62 12.05
CA ALA A 78 17.86 -1.12 12.09
C ALA A 78 17.83 0.23 12.82
N LEU A 79 16.94 1.12 12.39
CA LEU A 79 16.60 2.29 13.19
C LEU A 79 16.27 1.80 14.60
N ALA A 80 16.94 2.35 15.63
CA ALA A 80 16.63 2.01 17.01
C ALA A 80 15.13 2.21 17.26
N ASP A 81 14.57 1.46 18.21
CA ASP A 81 13.22 1.74 18.68
C ASP A 81 13.26 3.12 19.36
N VAL A 82 12.88 4.12 18.56
CA VAL A 82 12.83 5.55 18.89
C VAL A 82 12.01 5.81 20.16
N ALA A 83 11.16 4.85 20.53
CA ALA A 83 10.19 4.89 21.60
C ALA A 83 10.75 5.03 23.03
N GLU A 84 12.06 4.86 23.27
CA GLU A 84 12.58 4.91 24.65
C GLU A 84 13.66 5.96 24.93
N THR A 85 14.33 6.56 23.93
CA THR A 85 15.57 7.34 24.22
C THR A 85 15.86 8.57 23.38
N SER A 86 15.07 8.91 22.35
CA SER A 86 15.44 10.04 21.48
C SER A 86 14.39 11.15 21.43
N ALA A 87 14.84 12.39 21.65
CA ALA A 87 14.04 13.60 21.57
C ALA A 87 13.69 14.03 20.13
N VAL A 88 13.77 13.11 19.15
CA VAL A 88 13.53 13.39 17.72
C VAL A 88 12.39 12.52 17.20
N SER A 89 11.65 13.05 16.24
CA SER A 89 10.54 12.35 15.59
C SER A 89 11.03 11.16 14.75
N LEU A 90 10.13 10.22 14.45
CA LEU A 90 10.43 9.10 13.54
C LEU A 90 10.91 9.59 12.16
N ARG A 91 10.36 10.73 11.70
CA ARG A 91 10.78 11.39 10.45
C ARG A 91 12.23 11.83 10.51
N GLU A 92 12.59 12.58 11.55
CA GLU A 92 13.97 13.07 11.73
C GLU A 92 14.96 11.90 11.91
N ALA A 93 14.58 10.86 12.66
CA ALA A 93 15.39 9.66 12.81
C ALA A 93 15.65 8.96 11.46
N LEU A 94 14.62 8.82 10.62
CA LEU A 94 14.77 8.24 9.28
C LEU A 94 15.59 9.13 8.35
N GLU A 95 15.44 10.46 8.45
CA GLU A 95 16.24 11.42 7.69
C GLU A 95 17.72 11.35 8.04
N GLN A 96 18.06 11.23 9.32
CA GLN A 96 19.43 11.01 9.77
C GLN A 96 19.97 9.68 9.26
N HIS A 97 19.18 8.61 9.32
CA HIS A 97 19.58 7.29 8.83
C HIS A 97 19.86 7.26 7.32
N ARG A 98 19.04 7.96 6.53
CA ARG A 98 19.18 7.99 5.06
C ARG A 98 20.12 9.09 4.55
N ALA A 99 20.83 9.79 5.43
CA ALA A 99 21.77 10.85 5.05
C ALA A 99 22.94 10.34 4.19
N SER A 100 23.23 9.02 4.22
CA SER A 100 24.22 8.41 3.34
C SER A 100 23.69 8.31 1.89
N THR A 101 24.59 8.51 0.93
CA THR A 101 24.27 8.37 -0.50
C THR A 101 23.83 6.96 -0.89
N ALA A 102 24.34 5.94 -0.18
CA ALA A 102 23.96 4.55 -0.40
C ALA A 102 22.48 4.27 -0.06
N CYS A 103 21.95 4.91 1.00
CA CYS A 103 20.57 4.72 1.43
C CYS A 103 19.60 5.64 0.68
N SER A 104 19.99 6.90 0.43
CA SER A 104 19.07 7.92 -0.10
C SER A 104 18.48 7.59 -1.48
N VAL A 105 19.21 6.85 -2.33
CA VAL A 105 18.77 6.50 -3.70
C VAL A 105 17.47 5.68 -3.69
N CYS A 106 17.39 4.65 -2.85
CA CYS A 106 16.19 3.81 -2.78
C CYS A 106 15.10 4.50 -1.94
N HIS A 107 15.51 5.14 -0.84
CA HIS A 107 14.61 5.84 0.08
C HIS A 107 13.87 7.02 -0.57
N ALA A 108 14.48 7.70 -1.56
CA ALA A 108 13.84 8.79 -2.30
C ALA A 108 12.54 8.39 -3.01
N ARG A 109 12.39 7.10 -3.39
CA ARG A 109 11.15 6.58 -4.00
C ARG A 109 10.20 5.97 -2.99
N LEU A 110 10.73 5.53 -1.85
CA LEU A 110 10.04 4.71 -0.89
C LEU A 110 9.41 5.54 0.22
N ASP A 111 10.20 6.43 0.82
CA ASP A 111 9.78 7.18 2.01
C ASP A 111 8.58 8.10 1.75
N PRO A 112 8.50 8.84 0.63
CA PRO A 112 7.34 9.70 0.38
C PRO A 112 6.02 8.92 0.37
N LEU A 113 6.02 7.68 -0.14
CA LEU A 113 4.85 6.82 -0.18
C LEU A 113 4.47 6.28 1.20
N GLY A 114 5.48 6.02 2.05
CA GLY A 114 5.29 5.59 3.42
C GLY A 114 4.83 6.70 4.36
N PHE A 115 5.46 7.87 4.24
CA PHE A 115 5.12 9.08 5.00
C PHE A 115 3.67 9.48 4.85
N ALA A 116 3.13 9.37 3.64
CA ALA A 116 1.73 9.62 3.34
C ALA A 116 0.73 8.80 4.19
N LEU A 117 1.19 7.75 4.87
CA LEU A 117 0.36 6.91 5.73
C LEU A 117 0.66 7.11 7.23
N GLU A 118 1.63 7.93 7.62
CA GLU A 118 2.05 8.10 9.02
C GLU A 118 1.01 8.78 9.91
N GLY A 119 0.03 9.46 9.32
CA GLY A 119 -1.20 9.87 10.00
C GLY A 119 -2.02 8.70 10.56
N PHE A 120 -1.64 7.45 10.32
CA PHE A 120 -2.21 6.28 10.96
C PHE A 120 -1.20 5.54 11.85
N ASP A 121 -1.63 5.16 13.05
CA ASP A 121 -0.87 4.28 13.95
C ASP A 121 -0.79 2.83 13.42
N ALA A 122 -0.08 1.96 14.13
CA ALA A 122 0.15 0.57 13.72
C ALA A 122 -1.14 -0.26 13.58
N VAL A 123 -2.22 0.10 14.28
CA VAL A 123 -3.52 -0.61 14.20
C VAL A 123 -4.54 0.13 13.33
N GLY A 124 -4.10 1.21 12.68
CA GLY A 124 -4.85 1.99 11.72
C GLY A 124 -5.77 3.04 12.32
N ARG A 125 -5.55 3.50 13.56
CA ARG A 125 -6.24 4.69 14.10
C ARG A 125 -5.58 5.95 13.56
N PHE A 126 -6.40 6.93 13.21
CA PHE A 126 -5.90 8.21 12.71
C PHE A 126 -5.34 9.05 13.86
N ARG A 127 -4.24 9.76 13.59
CA ARG A 127 -3.50 10.58 14.55
C ARG A 127 -2.85 11.77 13.83
N THR A 128 -2.68 12.87 14.54
CA THR A 128 -1.99 14.08 14.05
C THR A 128 -0.69 14.36 14.81
N ALA A 129 -0.44 13.61 15.88
CA ALA A 129 0.76 13.69 16.69
C ALA A 129 1.19 12.31 17.19
N ASP A 130 2.48 12.15 17.45
CA ASP A 130 3.12 10.98 18.04
C ASP A 130 4.09 11.42 19.13
N ASP A 131 3.96 10.88 20.34
CA ASP A 131 4.78 11.27 21.50
C ASP A 131 4.92 12.79 21.71
N GLY A 132 3.82 13.52 21.46
CA GLY A 132 3.76 14.98 21.60
C GLY A 132 4.34 15.78 20.43
N MET A 133 4.88 15.12 19.41
CA MET A 133 5.37 15.75 18.18
C MET A 133 4.32 15.68 17.07
N SER A 134 4.13 16.77 16.33
CA SER A 134 3.24 16.77 15.17
C SER A 134 3.73 15.82 14.08
N ILE A 135 2.80 15.08 13.47
CA ILE A 135 3.11 14.21 12.34
C ILE A 135 3.14 15.05 11.07
N ASP A 136 4.26 15.00 10.37
CA ASP A 136 4.37 15.41 8.98
C ASP A 136 4.19 14.16 8.11
N ASP A 137 3.11 14.10 7.32
CA ASP A 137 2.78 13.03 6.37
C ASP A 137 3.04 13.44 4.91
N SER A 138 3.82 14.51 4.69
CA SER A 138 4.20 14.99 3.37
C SER A 138 5.49 14.37 2.84
N GLY A 139 5.65 14.37 1.53
CA GLY A 139 6.86 13.92 0.86
C GLY A 139 6.90 14.33 -0.62
N ALA A 140 8.03 14.07 -1.27
CA ALA A 140 8.18 14.30 -2.70
C ALA A 140 8.93 13.14 -3.36
N LEU A 141 8.40 12.64 -4.47
CA LEU A 141 9.07 11.66 -5.32
C LEU A 141 10.28 12.29 -6.04
N PRO A 142 11.21 11.50 -6.61
CA PRO A 142 12.41 12.03 -7.25
C PRO A 142 12.17 12.96 -8.44
N ASP A 143 10.99 12.88 -9.06
CA ASP A 143 10.55 13.76 -10.14
C ASP A 143 9.92 15.07 -9.64
N GLY A 144 9.86 15.27 -8.32
CA GLY A 144 9.26 16.44 -7.67
C GLY A 144 7.76 16.30 -7.39
N THR A 145 7.12 15.18 -7.75
CA THR A 145 5.70 14.95 -7.45
C THR A 145 5.47 14.93 -5.94
N ARG A 146 4.61 15.83 -5.45
CA ARG A 146 4.24 15.89 -4.03
C ARG A 146 3.33 14.73 -3.64
N VAL A 147 3.52 14.22 -2.44
CA VAL A 147 2.69 13.19 -1.82
C VAL A 147 2.29 13.68 -0.44
N ASP A 148 1.09 14.25 -0.34
CA ASP A 148 0.58 14.86 0.89
C ASP A 148 -0.54 13.97 1.46
N GLY A 149 -0.18 13.15 2.47
CA GLY A 149 -1.08 12.23 3.14
C GLY A 149 -1.73 11.16 2.22
N PRO A 150 -2.76 10.46 2.71
CA PRO A 150 -3.37 9.34 1.98
C PRO A 150 -4.01 9.75 0.65
N SER A 151 -4.48 11.00 0.58
CA SER A 151 -5.09 11.54 -0.64
C SER A 151 -4.06 11.77 -1.75
N GLY A 152 -2.91 12.39 -1.42
CA GLY A 152 -1.81 12.55 -2.38
C GLY A 152 -1.25 11.22 -2.86
N LEU A 153 -1.13 10.23 -1.96
CA LEU A 153 -0.71 8.88 -2.33
C LEU A 153 -1.69 8.23 -3.32
N ARG A 154 -3.00 8.36 -3.08
CA ARG A 154 -4.02 7.88 -4.02
C ARG A 154 -3.85 8.54 -5.39
N ASP A 155 -3.61 9.85 -5.43
CA ASP A 155 -3.50 10.59 -6.69
C ASP A 155 -2.25 10.16 -7.48
N VAL A 156 -1.13 9.89 -6.81
CA VAL A 156 0.07 9.27 -7.42
C VAL A 156 -0.26 7.92 -8.04
N LEU A 157 -1.00 7.05 -7.33
CA LEU A 157 -1.36 5.74 -7.84
C LEU A 157 -2.34 5.81 -9.00
N LEU A 158 -3.25 6.79 -9.02
CA LEU A 158 -4.16 7.03 -10.13
C LEU A 158 -3.43 7.56 -11.38
N ALA A 159 -2.41 8.39 -11.18
CA ALA A 159 -1.51 8.81 -12.27
C ALA A 159 -0.74 7.61 -12.85
N ARG A 160 -0.40 6.63 -12.02
CA ARG A 160 0.30 5.38 -12.39
C ARG A 160 -0.63 4.17 -12.53
N ARG A 161 -1.91 4.39 -12.82
CA ARG A 161 -2.95 3.33 -12.85
C ARG A 161 -2.63 2.15 -13.76
N VAL A 162 -1.86 2.36 -14.84
CA VAL A 162 -1.43 1.27 -15.74
C VAL A 162 -0.56 0.27 -14.99
N GLU A 163 0.42 0.75 -14.21
CA GLU A 163 1.30 -0.08 -13.39
C GLU A 163 0.54 -0.78 -12.27
N VAL A 164 -0.45 -0.08 -11.69
CA VAL A 164 -1.36 -0.65 -10.68
C VAL A 164 -2.16 -1.81 -11.23
N VAL A 165 -2.80 -1.63 -12.39
CA VAL A 165 -3.56 -2.70 -13.04
C VAL A 165 -2.66 -3.86 -13.44
N GLU A 166 -1.48 -3.58 -14.00
CA GLU A 166 -0.56 -4.63 -14.44
C GLU A 166 -0.07 -5.48 -13.26
N THR A 167 0.35 -4.83 -12.17
CA THR A 167 0.79 -5.50 -10.94
C THR A 167 -0.34 -6.32 -10.31
N LEU A 168 -1.55 -5.75 -10.25
CA LEU A 168 -2.69 -6.44 -9.68
C LEU A 168 -3.13 -7.62 -10.54
N ALA A 169 -3.15 -7.46 -11.87
CA ALA A 169 -3.48 -8.54 -12.80
C ALA A 169 -2.47 -9.69 -12.72
N GLU A 170 -1.18 -9.39 -12.62
CA GLU A 170 -0.13 -10.39 -12.45
C GLU A 170 -0.32 -11.19 -11.15
N LYS A 171 -0.49 -10.51 -10.01
CA LYS A 171 -0.67 -11.17 -8.71
C LYS A 171 -1.96 -11.98 -8.66
N LEU A 172 -3.06 -11.44 -9.17
CA LEU A 172 -4.36 -12.09 -9.12
C LEU A 172 -4.45 -13.27 -10.10
N LEU A 173 -3.83 -13.17 -11.28
CA LEU A 173 -3.72 -14.29 -12.20
C LEU A 173 -2.85 -15.41 -11.62
N THR A 174 -1.70 -15.07 -11.02
CA THR A 174 -0.81 -16.02 -10.31
C THR A 174 -1.60 -16.81 -9.26
N TYR A 175 -2.37 -16.10 -8.44
CA TYR A 175 -3.24 -16.72 -7.44
C TYR A 175 -4.30 -17.64 -8.09
N ALA A 176 -4.97 -17.16 -9.14
CA ALA A 176 -6.05 -17.88 -9.80
C ALA A 176 -5.60 -19.18 -10.49
N ILE A 177 -4.37 -19.22 -11.03
CA ILE A 177 -3.84 -20.41 -11.71
C ILE A 177 -2.95 -21.29 -10.84
N GLY A 178 -2.63 -20.85 -9.61
CA GLY A 178 -1.86 -21.64 -8.63
C GLY A 178 -0.37 -21.83 -8.98
N ARG A 179 0.18 -21.01 -9.87
CA ARG A 179 1.61 -21.04 -10.27
C ARG A 179 2.11 -19.65 -10.64
N GLY A 180 3.43 -19.48 -10.62
CA GLY A 180 4.07 -18.28 -11.16
C GLY A 180 3.81 -18.13 -12.66
N LEU A 181 3.79 -16.89 -13.13
CA LEU A 181 3.60 -16.58 -14.54
C LEU A 181 4.87 -16.86 -15.35
N GLU A 182 4.68 -17.35 -16.56
CA GLU A 182 5.72 -17.62 -17.54
C GLU A 182 5.71 -16.56 -18.64
N ALA A 183 6.76 -16.55 -19.48
CA ALA A 183 6.78 -15.72 -20.67
C ALA A 183 5.56 -15.93 -21.58
N THR A 184 5.01 -17.15 -21.59
CA THR A 184 3.83 -17.51 -22.39
C THR A 184 2.51 -16.93 -21.86
N ASP A 185 2.46 -16.46 -20.60
CA ASP A 185 1.28 -15.80 -20.04
C ASP A 185 1.22 -14.30 -20.34
N ARG A 186 2.33 -13.69 -20.79
CA ARG A 186 2.42 -12.24 -21.08
C ARG A 186 1.36 -11.73 -22.09
N PRO A 187 0.99 -12.47 -23.15
CA PRO A 187 -0.12 -12.05 -24.02
C PRO A 187 -1.45 -11.96 -23.28
N ALA A 188 -1.73 -12.88 -22.35
CA ALA A 188 -2.97 -12.87 -21.56
C ALA A 188 -3.01 -11.66 -20.61
N LEU A 189 -1.90 -11.36 -19.92
CA LEU A 189 -1.82 -10.15 -19.08
C LEU A 189 -2.09 -8.86 -19.87
N ARG A 190 -1.51 -8.72 -21.07
CA ARG A 190 -1.76 -7.55 -21.92
C ARG A 190 -3.22 -7.42 -22.34
N GLU A 191 -3.88 -8.54 -22.60
CA GLU A 191 -5.31 -8.55 -22.93
C GLU A 191 -6.18 -8.18 -21.72
N ILE A 192 -5.91 -8.78 -20.55
CA ILE A 192 -6.59 -8.44 -19.29
C ILE A 192 -6.48 -6.94 -19.02
N ARG A 193 -5.29 -6.36 -19.16
CA ARG A 193 -5.07 -4.92 -18.96
C ARG A 193 -5.94 -4.07 -19.88
N ARG A 194 -6.02 -4.40 -21.18
CA ARG A 194 -6.90 -3.68 -22.13
C ARG A 194 -8.37 -3.79 -21.76
N ARG A 195 -8.82 -4.96 -21.28
CA ARG A 195 -10.20 -5.16 -20.82
C ARG A 195 -10.52 -4.31 -19.59
N VAL A 196 -9.60 -4.25 -18.63
CA VAL A 196 -9.74 -3.40 -17.44
C VAL A 196 -9.82 -1.93 -17.84
N GLU A 197 -8.97 -1.48 -18.77
CA GLU A 197 -9.01 -0.12 -19.30
C GLU A 197 -10.34 0.19 -20.02
N SER A 198 -10.83 -0.70 -20.89
CA SER A 198 -12.15 -0.54 -21.54
C SER A 198 -13.33 -0.62 -20.57
N GLY A 199 -13.12 -1.23 -19.40
CA GLY A 199 -14.08 -1.37 -18.32
C GLY A 199 -13.99 -0.27 -17.27
N ASP A 200 -13.40 0.89 -17.60
CA ASP A 200 -13.20 2.03 -16.69
C ASP A 200 -12.46 1.65 -15.39
N TYR A 201 -11.49 0.76 -15.48
CA TYR A 201 -10.69 0.28 -14.34
C TYR A 201 -11.51 -0.39 -13.23
N ARG A 202 -12.71 -0.91 -13.54
CA ARG A 202 -13.53 -1.66 -12.59
C ARG A 202 -12.85 -2.96 -12.18
N PHE A 203 -12.90 -3.28 -10.89
CA PHE A 203 -12.39 -4.56 -10.38
C PHE A 203 -13.12 -5.77 -10.99
N SER A 204 -14.42 -5.64 -11.31
CA SER A 204 -15.16 -6.69 -12.01
C SER A 204 -14.57 -7.01 -13.39
N ALA A 205 -14.17 -5.99 -14.15
CA ALA A 205 -13.53 -6.17 -15.45
C ALA A 205 -12.18 -6.90 -15.34
N LEU A 206 -11.44 -6.70 -14.24
CA LEU A 206 -10.21 -7.44 -13.96
C LEU A 206 -10.51 -8.92 -13.70
N VAL A 207 -11.48 -9.21 -12.85
CA VAL A 207 -11.90 -10.58 -12.53
C VAL A 207 -12.40 -11.29 -13.80
N GLU A 208 -13.27 -10.66 -14.57
CA GLU A 208 -13.77 -11.15 -15.86
C GLU A 208 -12.63 -11.42 -16.84
N GLY A 209 -11.68 -10.47 -16.96
CA GLY A 209 -10.50 -10.65 -17.80
C GLY A 209 -9.68 -11.88 -17.42
N ILE A 210 -9.51 -12.14 -16.12
CA ILE A 210 -8.77 -13.31 -15.62
C ILE A 210 -9.53 -14.60 -15.90
N VAL A 211 -10.82 -14.69 -15.56
CA VAL A 211 -11.60 -15.93 -15.73
C VAL A 211 -11.82 -16.29 -17.21
N ASP A 212 -11.80 -15.29 -18.09
CA ASP A 212 -11.86 -15.50 -19.54
C ASP A 212 -10.51 -15.81 -20.19
N SER A 213 -9.41 -15.67 -19.47
CA SER A 213 -8.06 -15.82 -20.02
C SER A 213 -7.72 -17.28 -20.34
N VAL A 214 -6.90 -17.48 -21.37
CA VAL A 214 -6.41 -18.82 -21.75
C VAL A 214 -5.70 -19.53 -20.59
N PRO A 215 -4.79 -18.88 -19.83
CA PRO A 215 -4.11 -19.54 -18.69
C PRO A 215 -5.06 -20.03 -17.59
N PHE A 216 -6.22 -19.37 -17.41
CA PHE A 216 -7.22 -19.78 -16.43
C PHE A 216 -8.10 -20.92 -16.96
N ARG A 217 -8.57 -20.81 -18.21
CA ARG A 217 -9.55 -21.74 -18.78
C ARG A 217 -8.95 -23.06 -19.25
N MET A 218 -7.65 -23.07 -19.56
CA MET A 218 -6.98 -24.21 -20.18
C MET A 218 -5.78 -24.65 -19.33
N ARG A 219 -5.65 -25.97 -19.14
CA ARG A 219 -4.47 -26.56 -18.50
C ARG A 219 -3.53 -27.11 -19.56
N ARG A 220 -2.23 -26.86 -19.43
CA ARG A 220 -1.23 -27.57 -20.22
C ARG A 220 -1.17 -29.03 -19.79
N ILE A 221 -1.08 -29.93 -20.77
CA ILE A 221 -0.73 -31.32 -20.52
C ILE A 221 0.78 -31.32 -20.21
N PRO A 222 1.24 -31.93 -19.11
CA PRO A 222 2.67 -32.05 -18.82
C PRO A 222 3.38 -32.73 -20.00
N GLU A 223 4.50 -32.18 -20.45
CA GLU A 223 5.39 -32.90 -21.36
C GLU A 223 6.04 -34.03 -20.54
N GLY A 224 5.79 -35.28 -20.96
CA GLY A 224 6.27 -36.49 -20.30
C GLY A 224 7.71 -36.83 -20.60
#